data_AF-A0A9J9KZI6-F1
#
_entry.id   AF-A0A9J9KZI6-F1
#
_cell.length_a   1.000
_cell.length_b   1.000
_cell.length_c   1.000
_cell.angle_alpha   90.00
_cell.angle_beta   90.00
_cell.angle_gamma   90.00
#
_symmetry.space_group_name_H-M   'P 1'
#
loop_
_entity.id
_entity.type
_entity.pdbx_description
1 polymer ?
#
loop_
_entity_poly.entity_id
_entity_poly.type
_entity_poly.pdbx_seq_one_letter_code
_entity_poly.pdbx_strand_id
1 'polypeptide(L)' 'MEKSKQLRIEMTPEELRLWYLLRGRRFFGYKFRRQMPIGAYIVDFACFKASLIVELDGGSASGRR' A
#
# COMPACT_ATOMS: atom_id res chain seq x y z
N MET A 1 -4.61 -22.95 -9.09
CA MET A 1 -4.16 -21.59 -8.72
C MET A 1 -5.35 -20.66 -8.82
N GLU A 2 -6.13 -20.54 -7.75
CA GLU A 2 -7.23 -19.59 -7.72
C GLU A 2 -6.66 -18.17 -7.79
N LYS A 3 -6.94 -17.47 -8.88
CA LYS A 3 -6.75 -16.02 -8.94
C LYS A 3 -7.85 -15.42 -8.07
N SER A 4 -7.58 -15.31 -6.77
CA SER A 4 -8.37 -14.51 -5.85
C SER A 4 -8.48 -13.13 -6.46
N LYS A 5 -9.66 -12.79 -7.00
CA LYS A 5 -10.03 -11.42 -7.33
C LYS A 5 -10.19 -10.71 -5.99
N GLN A 6 -9.07 -10.44 -5.32
CA GLN A 6 -9.07 -9.71 -4.07
C GLN A 6 -9.74 -8.37 -4.34
N LEU A 7 -10.84 -8.10 -3.63
CA LEU A 7 -11.51 -6.81 -3.67
C LEU A 7 -10.48 -5.77 -3.24
N ARG A 8 -9.95 -5.03 -4.21
CA ARG A 8 -9.07 -3.90 -3.92
C ARG A 8 -9.95 -2.89 -3.21
N ILE A 9 -9.58 -2.55 -1.99
CA ILE A 9 -10.24 -1.48 -1.25
C ILE A 9 -9.93 -0.17 -1.98
N GLU A 10 -10.85 0.79 -1.94
CA GLU A 10 -10.57 2.12 -2.46
C GLU A 10 -9.48 2.77 -1.61
N MET A 11 -8.45 3.33 -2.25
CA MET A 11 -7.33 3.92 -1.55
C MET A 11 -7.72 5.29 -1.00
N THR A 12 -7.21 5.64 0.18
CA THR A 12 -7.34 7.01 0.71
C THR A 12 -6.66 8.03 -0.21
N PRO A 13 -7.03 9.33 -0.16
CA PRO A 13 -6.31 10.38 -0.91
C PRO A 13 -4.81 10.43 -0.62
N GLU A 14 -4.40 10.11 0.61
CA GLU A 14 -3.02 10.03 1.06
C GLU A 14 -2.29 8.86 0.40
N GLU A 15 -2.90 7.68 0.41
CA GLU A 15 -2.40 6.49 -0.28
C GLU A 15 -2.31 6.72 -1.80
N LEU A 16 -3.31 7.36 -2.42
CA LEU A 16 -3.30 7.67 -3.84
C LEU A 16 -2.13 8.58 -4.21
N ARG A 17 -1.87 9.60 -3.40
CA ARG A 17 -0.72 10.51 -3.58
C ARG A 17 0.60 9.76 -3.46
N LEU A 18 0.76 8.91 -2.45
CA LEU A 18 1.96 8.08 -2.31
C LEU A 18 2.10 7.09 -3.48
N TRP A 19 1.02 6.46 -3.89
CA TRP A 19 1.03 5.52 -5.01
C TRP A 19 1.45 6.17 -6.31
N TYR A 20 1.07 7.42 -6.57
CA TYR A 20 1.53 8.17 -7.74
C TYR A 20 3.07 8.27 -7.79
N LEU A 21 3.72 8.44 -6.64
CA LEU A 21 5.18 8.52 -6.52
C LEU A 21 5.85 7.13 -6.65
N LEU A 22 5.21 6.08 -6.13
CA LEU A 22 5.80 4.73 -6.07
C LEU A 22 5.55 3.88 -7.33
N ARG A 23 4.43 4.08 -8.02
CA ARG A 23 4.00 3.24 -9.14
C ARG A 23 4.98 3.28 -10.31
N GLY A 24 4.99 2.21 -11.11
CA GLY A 24 5.73 2.20 -12.37
C GLY A 24 7.24 2.36 -12.22
N ARG A 25 7.80 1.99 -11.05
CA ARG A 25 9.24 2.11 -10.74
C ARG A 25 9.75 3.56 -10.70
N ARG A 26 8.85 4.52 -10.49
CA ARG A 26 9.20 5.96 -10.42
C ARG A 26 10.09 6.29 -9.22
N PHE A 27 9.98 5.54 -8.13
CA PHE A 27 10.84 5.70 -6.96
C PHE A 27 12.13 4.88 -7.09
N PHE A 28 13.21 5.52 -7.54
CA PHE A 28 14.56 4.94 -7.67
C PHE A 28 14.61 3.57 -8.39
N GLY A 29 13.70 3.33 -9.34
CA GLY A 29 13.61 2.05 -10.06
C GLY A 29 13.00 0.87 -9.27
N TYR A 30 12.66 1.06 -8.00
CA TYR A 30 12.09 0.03 -7.15
C TYR A 30 10.64 -0.29 -7.50
N LYS A 31 10.31 -1.58 -7.51
CA LYS A 31 8.94 -2.04 -7.77
C LYS A 31 8.16 -2.10 -6.46
N PHE A 32 7.24 -1.17 -6.29
CA PHE A 32 6.23 -1.22 -5.23
C PHE A 32 4.96 -1.92 -5.72
N ARG A 33 4.35 -2.69 -4.83
CA ARG A 33 2.97 -3.20 -4.98
C ARG A 33 2.12 -2.52 -3.92
N ARG A 34 0.85 -2.26 -4.24
CA ARG A 34 -0.13 -1.69 -3.31
C ARG A 34 -1.12 -2.76 -2.82
N GLN A 35 -1.65 -2.61 -1.61
CA GLN A 35 -2.63 -3.53 -0.99
C GLN A 35 -2.17 -4.99 -1.10
N MET A 36 -0.97 -5.26 -0.61
CA MET A 36 -0.31 -6.56 -0.77
C MET A 36 -0.66 -7.48 0.42
N PRO A 37 -1.25 -8.65 0.18
CA PRO A 37 -1.41 -9.66 1.22
C PRO A 37 -0.05 -10.22 1.66
N ILE A 38 0.20 -10.22 2.96
CA ILE A 38 1.38 -10.80 3.60
C ILE A 38 0.91 -11.59 4.83
N GLY A 39 0.89 -12.91 4.73
CA GLY A 39 0.31 -13.78 5.76
C GLY A 39 -1.17 -13.45 5.98
N ALA A 40 -1.53 -13.11 7.22
CA ALA A 40 -2.89 -12.74 7.62
C ALA A 40 -3.22 -11.26 7.42
N TYR A 41 -2.27 -10.45 6.94
CA TYR A 41 -2.41 -8.98 6.86
C TYR A 41 -2.41 -8.51 5.40
N ILE A 42 -3.01 -7.34 5.16
CA ILE A 42 -2.91 -6.61 3.90
C ILE A 42 -2.19 -5.31 4.19
N VAL A 43 -1.03 -5.09 3.58
CA VAL A 43 -0.23 -3.87 3.77
C VAL A 43 -0.46 -2.88 2.63
N ASP A 44 -0.40 -1.58 2.91
CA ASP A 44 -0.69 -0.54 1.91
C ASP A 44 0.29 -0.58 0.75
N PHE A 45 1.60 -0.66 1.05
CA PHE A 45 2.64 -0.82 0.05
C PHE A 45 3.75 -1.78 0.48
N ALA A 46 4.26 -2.55 -0.47
CA ALA A 46 5.39 -3.45 -0.27
C ALA A 46 6.42 -3.35 -1.41
N CYS A 47 7.70 -3.28 -1.04
CA CYS A 47 8.83 -3.47 -1.95
C CYS A 47 9.68 -4.67 -1.52
N PHE A 48 9.47 -5.79 -2.20
CA PHE A 48 10.19 -7.03 -1.89
C PHE A 48 11.71 -6.93 -2.12
N LYS A 49 12.16 -6.17 -3.13
CA LYS A 49 13.59 -6.02 -3.40
C LYS A 49 14.32 -5.32 -2.23
N ALA A 50 13.64 -4.41 -1.56
CA ALA A 50 14.18 -3.65 -0.44
C ALA A 50 13.78 -4.26 0.93
N SER A 51 13.03 -5.37 0.95
CA SER A 51 12.40 -5.92 2.16
C SER A 51 11.67 -4.85 2.99
N LEU A 52 10.96 -3.95 2.30
CA LEU A 52 10.34 -2.77 2.91
C LEU A 52 8.82 -2.84 2.79
N ILE A 53 8.14 -2.57 3.91
CA ILE A 53 6.71 -2.33 3.99
C ILE A 53 6.51 -0.85 4.35
N VAL A 54 5.53 -0.21 3.72
CA VAL A 54 5.11 1.16 4.05
C VAL A 54 3.61 1.13 4.31
N GLU A 55 3.22 1.51 5.52
CA GLU A 55 1.83 1.64 5.97
C GLU A 55 1.56 3.12 6.22
N LEU A 56 0.43 3.60 5.71
CA LEU A 56 -0.06 4.94 5.99
C LEU A 56 -1.07 4.78 7.11
N ASP A 57 -0.64 5.07 8.34
CA ASP A 57 -1.56 5.15 9.46
C ASP A 57 -2.46 6.36 9.22
N GLY A 58 -3.69 6.09 8.77
CA GLY A 58 -4.68 7.11 8.44
C GLY A 58 -4.92 7.93 9.69
N GLY A 59 -4.28 9.10 9.76
CA GLY A 59 -4.20 9.92 10.96
C GLY A 59 -5.58 10.06 11.59
N SER A 60 -5.80 9.28 12.65
CA SER A 60 -6.93 9.46 13.52
C SER A 60 -6.70 10.77 14.25
N ALA A 61 -7.17 11.88 13.66
CA ALA A 61 -7.57 13.01 14.45
C ALA A 61 -8.78 12.56 15.29
N SER A 62 -8.49 11.81 16.34
CA SER A 62 -9.37 11.60 17.49
C SER A 62 -9.62 12.98 18.10
N GLY A 63 -10.52 13.74 17.49
CA GLY A 63 -11.38 14.63 18.24
C GLY A 63 -12.36 13.74 19.00
N ARG A 64 -11.95 13.26 20.18
CA ARG A 64 -12.92 12.96 21.23
C ARG A 64 -13.80 14.20 21.37
N ARG A 65 -15.10 14.04 21.16
CA ARG A 65 -16.11 14.76 21.93
C ARG A 65 -16.91 13.71 22.67
#